data_AF-A0A5P9F1T0-F1
#
_entry.id   AF-A0A5P9F1T0-F1
#
_cell.length_a   1.000
_cell.length_b   1.000
_cell.length_c   1.000
_cell.angle_alpha   90.00
_cell.angle_beta   90.00
_cell.angle_gamma   90.00
#
_symmetry.space_group_name_H-M   'P 1'
#
loop_
_entity.id
_entity.type
_entity.pdbx_description
1 polymer ?
#
loop_
_entity_poly.entity_id
_entity_poly.type
_entity_poly.pdbx_seq_one_letter_code
_entity_poly.pdbx_strand_id
1 'polypeptide(L)'
;MAIQDNSNRQSGISRTRRRWLLLLGGLLLIAIMIALLFTSEKTRDLGERILSPIELLPLPGTPEVYDIQGYPAASERVFSRFLKQKENQALFAKLKNYLHINRVDQVVAPFELLRQGSDWRDLDEPAFAIPPVENWGLMIYTLRVLQREIVPRIGPVTVVSGWRTTSYNSKAGGSKGSKHLRFCGLDIVPQKKFSREQLVPVLRDIHKHKGKQWNMGLGIYKGIRFHVDTCGYRRW
;
A
#
# COMPACT_ATOMS: atom_id res chain seq x y z
N MET A 1 67.65 6.39 39.32
CA MET A 1 66.70 5.44 38.72
C MET A 1 65.27 5.94 38.99
N ALA A 2 64.75 6.93 38.25
CA ALA A 2 63.40 7.48 38.48
C ALA A 2 62.87 8.41 37.35
N ILE A 3 63.23 8.19 36.07
CA ILE A 3 62.80 9.10 34.97
C ILE A 3 61.90 8.39 33.92
N GLN A 4 61.85 7.06 33.89
CA GLN A 4 61.05 6.31 32.90
C GLN A 4 59.57 6.12 33.26
N ASP A 5 59.13 6.44 34.47
CA ASP A 5 57.75 6.16 34.92
C ASP A 5 56.73 7.25 34.52
N ASN A 6 57.19 8.49 34.29
CA ASN A 6 56.29 9.63 34.06
C ASN A 6 55.76 9.71 32.61
N SER A 7 56.53 9.24 31.61
CA SER A 7 56.10 9.29 30.19
C SER A 7 55.05 8.22 29.86
N ASN A 8 55.12 7.05 30.51
CA ASN A 8 54.12 5.98 30.36
C ASN A 8 52.76 6.34 31.00
N ARG A 9 52.77 7.09 32.12
CA ARG A 9 51.53 7.62 32.72
C ARG A 9 50.86 8.67 31.84
N GLN A 10 51.62 9.61 31.27
CA GLN A 10 51.06 10.64 30.39
C GLN A 10 50.52 10.08 29.06
N SER A 11 51.15 9.04 28.51
CA SER A 11 50.68 8.39 27.27
C SER A 11 49.42 7.54 27.48
N GLY A 12 49.26 6.91 28.64
CA GLY A 12 48.05 6.17 29.03
C GLY A 12 46.84 7.08 29.25
N ILE A 13 47.04 8.24 29.90
CA ILE A 13 46.00 9.25 30.12
C ILE A 13 45.52 9.83 28.77
N SER A 14 46.42 10.12 27.83
CA SER A 14 46.05 10.67 26.52
C SER A 14 45.27 9.68 25.64
N ARG A 15 45.65 8.38 25.64
CA ARG A 15 44.90 7.31 24.94
C ARG A 15 43.51 7.10 25.52
N THR A 16 43.39 7.13 26.84
CA THR A 16 42.10 6.98 27.54
C THR A 16 41.18 8.16 27.24
N ARG A 17 41.70 9.40 27.27
CA ARG A 17 40.97 10.61 26.92
C ARG A 17 40.51 10.62 25.46
N ARG A 18 41.34 10.13 24.54
CA ARG A 18 41.01 10.01 23.10
C ARG A 18 39.90 8.99 22.85
N ARG A 19 39.91 7.85 23.57
CA ARG A 19 38.81 6.87 23.52
C ARG A 19 37.49 7.43 24.05
N TRP A 20 37.53 8.17 25.15
CA TRP A 20 36.36 8.85 25.71
C TRP A 20 35.77 9.89 24.76
N LEU A 21 36.62 10.68 24.09
CA LEU A 21 36.17 11.65 23.08
C LEU A 21 35.52 10.98 21.86
N LEU A 22 36.06 9.84 21.41
CA LEU A 22 35.47 9.08 20.31
C LEU A 22 34.12 8.45 20.70
N LEU A 23 33.99 7.93 21.92
CA LEU A 23 32.74 7.38 22.43
C LEU A 23 31.66 8.47 22.58
N LEU A 24 32.01 9.64 23.12
CA LEU A 24 31.11 10.79 23.22
C LEU A 24 30.68 11.30 21.85
N GLY A 25 31.60 11.39 20.88
CA GLY A 25 31.29 11.77 19.51
C GLY A 25 30.35 10.77 18.82
N GLY A 26 30.56 9.47 19.02
CA GLY A 26 29.67 8.42 18.51
C GLY A 26 28.26 8.48 19.09
N LEU A 27 28.14 8.69 20.42
CA LEU A 27 26.86 8.85 21.09
C LEU A 27 26.10 10.10 20.61
N LEU A 28 26.81 11.20 20.39
CA LEU A 28 26.22 12.44 19.85
C LEU A 28 25.68 12.23 18.42
N LEU A 29 26.43 11.54 17.56
CA LEU A 29 25.99 11.20 16.20
C LEU A 29 24.74 10.32 16.21
N ILE A 30 24.69 9.32 17.09
CA ILE A 30 23.50 8.46 17.26
C ILE A 30 22.31 9.28 17.73
N ALA A 31 22.49 10.16 18.71
CA ALA A 31 21.41 11.03 19.21
C ALA A 31 20.88 11.98 18.12
N ILE A 32 21.77 12.57 17.31
CA ILE A 32 21.39 13.42 16.17
C ILE A 32 20.62 12.59 15.12
N MET A 33 21.09 11.39 14.80
CA MET A 33 20.43 10.51 13.83
C MET A 33 19.03 10.08 14.33
N ILE A 34 18.89 9.75 15.62
CA ILE A 34 17.59 9.45 16.23
C ILE A 34 16.69 10.69 16.18
N ALA A 35 17.20 11.88 16.50
CA ALA A 35 16.43 13.12 16.42
C ALA A 35 15.99 13.44 14.98
N LEU A 36 16.83 13.19 13.98
CA LEU A 36 16.50 13.35 12.56
C LEU A 36 15.43 12.35 12.10
N LEU A 37 15.52 11.09 12.53
CA LEU A 37 14.49 10.08 12.25
C LEU A 37 13.16 10.45 12.92
N PHE A 38 13.19 10.86 14.18
CA PHE A 38 12.00 11.22 14.94
C PHE A 38 11.35 12.51 14.43
N THR A 39 12.15 13.51 14.02
CA THR A 39 11.65 14.72 13.38
C THR A 39 11.09 14.43 11.99
N SER A 40 11.70 13.53 11.21
CA SER A 40 11.16 13.07 9.92
C SER A 40 9.83 12.32 10.08
N GLU A 41 9.70 11.45 11.08
CA GLU A 41 8.43 10.75 11.33
C GLU A 41 7.35 11.73 11.78
N LYS A 42 7.69 12.69 12.65
CA LYS A 42 6.76 13.70 13.14
C LYS A 42 6.38 14.72 12.07
N THR A 43 7.29 15.12 11.17
CA THR A 43 6.96 15.98 10.02
C THR A 43 6.08 15.26 9.01
N ARG A 44 6.25 13.94 8.83
CA ARG A 44 5.35 13.12 8.01
C ARG A 44 3.98 12.97 8.64
N ASP A 45 3.88 12.67 9.94
CA ASP A 45 2.63 12.59 10.69
C ASP A 45 1.90 13.95 10.71
N LEU A 46 2.64 15.05 10.90
CA LEU A 46 2.09 16.40 10.75
C LEU A 46 1.67 16.70 9.31
N GLY A 47 2.42 16.27 8.30
CA GLY A 47 2.04 16.37 6.90
C GLY A 47 0.74 15.62 6.60
N GLU A 48 0.59 14.41 7.12
CA GLU A 48 -0.62 13.60 6.97
C GLU A 48 -1.83 14.16 7.74
N ARG A 49 -1.61 14.75 8.93
CA ARG A 49 -2.66 15.42 9.72
C ARG A 49 -3.08 16.77 9.12
N ILE A 50 -2.14 17.54 8.60
CA ILE A 50 -2.42 18.78 7.86
C ILE A 50 -3.15 18.46 6.53
N LEU A 51 -2.89 17.29 5.94
CA LEU A 51 -3.55 16.80 4.72
C LEU A 51 -4.88 16.05 4.93
N SER A 52 -5.50 16.13 6.11
CA SER A 52 -6.92 15.79 6.26
C SER A 52 -7.59 16.73 7.26
N PRO A 53 -8.41 17.71 6.82
CA PRO A 53 -9.44 17.59 5.80
C PRO A 53 -9.42 18.77 4.82
N ILE A 54 -8.50 18.75 3.84
CA ILE A 54 -8.92 19.32 2.56
C ILE A 54 -9.90 18.29 2.05
N GLU A 55 -11.19 18.64 2.04
CA GLU A 55 -12.21 17.92 1.29
C GLU A 55 -11.56 17.37 0.03
N LEU A 56 -11.79 16.09 -0.29
CA LEU A 56 -11.39 15.53 -1.57
C LEU A 56 -12.22 16.21 -2.68
N LEU A 57 -12.15 17.54 -2.78
CA LEU A 57 -12.61 18.32 -3.89
C LEU A 57 -11.66 17.91 -5.00
N PRO A 58 -12.15 17.17 -6.00
CA PRO A 58 -11.34 16.89 -7.17
C PRO A 58 -10.80 18.21 -7.71
N LEU A 59 -9.53 18.23 -8.10
CA LEU A 59 -8.94 19.41 -8.73
C LEU A 59 -9.82 19.81 -9.93
N PRO A 60 -9.92 21.12 -10.23
CA PRO A 60 -10.62 21.57 -11.43
C PRO A 60 -10.09 20.79 -12.65
N GLY A 61 -10.99 20.08 -13.35
CA GLY A 61 -10.62 19.27 -14.51
C GLY A 61 -10.37 17.77 -14.26
N THR A 62 -10.48 17.26 -13.02
CA THR A 62 -10.44 15.79 -12.81
C THR A 62 -11.57 15.12 -13.61
N PRO A 63 -11.25 14.16 -14.52
CA PRO A 63 -12.26 13.44 -15.26
C PRO A 63 -13.05 12.53 -14.32
N GLU A 64 -14.26 12.13 -14.69
CA GLU A 64 -15.02 11.17 -13.88
C GLU A 64 -14.45 9.75 -13.97
N VAL A 65 -13.84 9.42 -15.10
CA VAL A 65 -13.23 8.13 -15.36
C VAL A 65 -11.85 8.35 -15.93
N TYR A 66 -10.85 7.70 -15.32
CA TYR A 66 -9.52 7.59 -15.88
C TYR A 66 -9.46 6.42 -16.85
N ASP A 67 -8.62 6.58 -17.87
CA ASP A 67 -8.13 5.46 -18.66
C ASP A 67 -6.79 4.98 -18.08
N ILE A 68 -6.83 3.89 -17.32
CA ILE A 68 -5.63 3.28 -16.73
C ILE A 68 -5.10 2.24 -17.72
N GLN A 69 -4.38 2.68 -18.75
CA GLN A 69 -3.79 1.80 -19.78
C GLN A 69 -4.81 0.87 -20.47
N GLY A 70 -5.96 1.40 -20.88
CA GLY A 70 -7.07 0.67 -21.49
C GLY A 70 -8.10 0.14 -20.49
N TYR A 71 -7.94 0.42 -19.20
CA TYR A 71 -8.87 -0.01 -18.15
C TYR A 71 -9.57 1.21 -17.53
N PRO A 72 -10.88 1.40 -17.79
CA PRO A 72 -11.65 2.46 -17.15
C PRO A 72 -11.63 2.31 -15.62
N ALA A 73 -11.42 3.41 -14.91
CA ALA A 73 -11.47 3.43 -13.45
C ALA A 73 -12.14 4.72 -12.96
N ALA A 74 -13.10 4.59 -12.04
CA ALA A 74 -13.74 5.75 -11.44
C ALA A 74 -12.73 6.59 -10.64
N SER A 75 -12.78 7.91 -10.82
CA SER A 75 -11.85 8.84 -10.20
C SER A 75 -12.29 9.29 -8.81
N GLU A 76 -11.41 10.07 -8.17
CA GLU A 76 -11.65 10.79 -6.93
C GLU A 76 -12.87 11.73 -7.04
N ARG A 77 -13.18 12.23 -8.24
CA ARG A 77 -14.37 13.07 -8.47
C ARG A 77 -15.68 12.29 -8.30
N VAL A 78 -15.72 11.06 -8.79
CA VAL A 78 -16.88 10.18 -8.60
C VAL A 78 -16.94 9.73 -7.14
N PHE A 79 -15.77 9.45 -6.56
CA PHE A 79 -15.66 9.03 -5.16
C PHE A 79 -16.12 10.12 -4.17
N SER A 80 -15.80 11.39 -4.42
CA SER A 80 -16.23 12.49 -3.55
C SER A 80 -17.75 12.62 -3.50
N ARG A 81 -18.46 12.35 -4.61
CA ARG A 81 -19.92 12.25 -4.62
C ARG A 81 -20.43 11.06 -3.82
N PHE A 82 -19.78 9.89 -3.94
CA PHE A 82 -20.10 8.72 -3.14
C PHE A 82 -19.97 8.98 -1.62
N LEU A 83 -18.99 9.77 -1.21
CA LEU A 83 -18.79 10.19 0.18
C LEU A 83 -19.75 11.28 0.68
N LYS A 84 -20.53 11.94 -0.18
CA LYS A 84 -21.53 12.93 0.29
C LYS A 84 -22.62 12.29 1.18
N GLN A 85 -22.79 10.98 1.11
CA GLN A 85 -23.64 10.24 2.04
C GLN A 85 -22.90 10.10 3.39
N LYS A 86 -23.50 10.60 4.48
CA LYS A 86 -22.90 10.66 5.81
C LYS A 86 -22.36 9.30 6.29
N GLU A 87 -23.08 8.23 6.00
CA GLU A 87 -22.70 6.86 6.37
C GLU A 87 -21.42 6.41 5.64
N ASN A 88 -21.33 6.68 4.33
CA ASN A 88 -20.14 6.35 3.54
C ASN A 88 -18.91 7.13 4.00
N GLN A 89 -19.07 8.41 4.31
CA GLN A 89 -18.00 9.23 4.86
C GLN A 89 -17.46 8.64 6.18
N ALA A 90 -18.35 8.29 7.10
CA ALA A 90 -17.97 7.74 8.40
C ALA A 90 -17.31 6.36 8.27
N LEU A 91 -17.85 5.48 7.43
CA LEU A 91 -17.27 4.16 7.19
C LEU A 91 -15.92 4.23 6.47
N PHE A 92 -15.77 5.12 5.49
CA PHE A 92 -14.50 5.33 4.80
C PHE A 92 -13.42 5.87 5.75
N ALA A 93 -13.77 6.83 6.62
CA ALA A 93 -12.84 7.33 7.62
C ALA A 93 -12.35 6.21 8.57
N LYS A 94 -13.26 5.33 9.01
CA LYS A 94 -12.92 4.15 9.82
C LYS A 94 -12.02 3.17 9.05
N LEU A 95 -12.31 2.89 7.78
CA LEU A 95 -11.48 2.03 6.95
C LEU A 95 -10.08 2.63 6.76
N LYS A 96 -9.98 3.93 6.42
CA LYS A 96 -8.70 4.63 6.26
C LYS A 96 -7.85 4.53 7.53
N ASN A 97 -8.45 4.78 8.70
CA ASN A 97 -7.77 4.61 9.97
C ASN A 97 -7.35 3.15 10.21
N TYR A 98 -8.21 2.18 9.89
CA TYR A 98 -7.88 0.75 10.01
C TYR A 98 -6.69 0.34 9.13
N LEU A 99 -6.60 0.86 7.90
CA LEU A 99 -5.45 0.63 7.02
C LEU A 99 -4.17 1.27 7.59
N HIS A 100 -4.29 2.47 8.15
CA HIS A 100 -3.19 3.23 8.73
C HIS A 100 -2.57 2.54 9.96
N ILE A 101 -3.40 2.14 10.94
CA ILE A 101 -2.89 1.42 12.13
C ILE A 101 -2.23 0.08 11.76
N ASN A 102 -2.62 -0.52 10.63
CA ASN A 102 -2.02 -1.75 10.10
C ASN A 102 -0.82 -1.49 9.16
N ARG A 103 -0.45 -0.23 8.94
CA ARG A 103 0.69 0.24 8.12
C ARG A 103 0.63 -0.22 6.65
N VAL A 104 -0.57 -0.19 6.08
CA VAL A 104 -0.83 -0.58 4.68
C VAL A 104 -1.59 0.48 3.87
N ASP A 105 -1.81 1.66 4.46
CA ASP A 105 -2.49 2.82 3.86
C ASP A 105 -1.69 3.51 2.75
N GLN A 106 -0.38 3.28 2.69
CA GLN A 106 0.53 3.88 1.70
C GLN A 106 0.83 2.98 0.50
N VAL A 107 0.21 1.78 0.43
CA VAL A 107 0.49 0.80 -0.62
C VAL A 107 -0.19 1.19 -1.94
N VAL A 108 -1.45 1.63 -1.83
CA VAL A 108 -2.29 2.17 -2.91
C VAL A 108 -3.21 3.22 -2.29
N ALA A 109 -3.79 4.11 -3.08
CA ALA A 109 -4.71 5.10 -2.54
C ALA A 109 -5.98 4.41 -1.98
N PRO A 110 -6.42 4.69 -0.74
CA PRO A 110 -7.49 3.93 -0.08
C PRO A 110 -8.82 3.88 -0.85
N PHE A 111 -9.17 4.93 -1.59
CA PHE A 111 -10.41 4.96 -2.37
C PHE A 111 -10.41 3.95 -3.53
N GLU A 112 -9.24 3.57 -4.05
CA GLU A 112 -9.14 2.59 -5.14
C GLU A 112 -9.60 1.20 -4.69
N LEU A 113 -9.42 0.86 -3.41
CA LEU A 113 -9.88 -0.38 -2.80
C LEU A 113 -11.41 -0.52 -2.81
N LEU A 114 -12.11 0.60 -2.96
CA LEU A 114 -13.57 0.67 -2.96
C LEU A 114 -14.17 0.60 -4.37
N ARG A 115 -13.36 0.62 -5.43
CA ARG A 115 -13.84 0.47 -6.81
C ARG A 115 -14.43 -0.93 -6.99
N GLN A 116 -15.66 -1.03 -7.47
CA GLN A 116 -16.26 -2.35 -7.73
C GLN A 116 -15.66 -3.00 -8.99
N GLY A 117 -15.36 -2.24 -10.05
CA GLY A 117 -14.73 -2.72 -11.27
C GLY A 117 -14.69 -1.67 -12.37
N SER A 118 -14.16 -2.03 -13.54
CA SER A 118 -14.03 -1.12 -14.70
C SER A 118 -15.31 -1.00 -15.53
N ASP A 119 -16.22 -1.95 -15.39
CA ASP A 119 -17.45 -2.16 -16.14
C ASP A 119 -18.70 -1.60 -15.43
N TRP A 120 -18.54 -0.84 -14.35
CA TRP A 120 -19.64 -0.34 -13.52
C TRP A 120 -20.72 0.45 -14.28
N ARG A 121 -20.31 1.21 -15.31
CA ARG A 121 -21.25 1.93 -16.18
C ARG A 121 -22.06 1.00 -17.07
N ASP A 122 -21.41 -0.01 -17.64
CA ASP A 122 -22.04 -0.97 -18.55
C ASP A 122 -23.02 -1.88 -17.79
N LEU A 123 -22.74 -2.13 -16.50
CA LEU A 123 -23.57 -2.95 -15.61
C LEU A 123 -24.69 -2.19 -14.90
N ASP A 124 -24.76 -0.86 -15.09
CA ASP A 124 -25.64 0.04 -14.32
C ASP A 124 -25.53 -0.22 -12.81
N GLU A 125 -24.32 -0.16 -12.29
CA GLU A 125 -23.98 -0.38 -10.89
C GLU A 125 -23.17 0.78 -10.33
N PRO A 126 -23.20 1.03 -9.01
CA PRO A 126 -22.36 2.04 -8.39
C PRO A 126 -20.86 1.78 -8.64
N ALA A 127 -20.11 2.83 -8.97
CA ALA A 127 -18.67 2.75 -9.15
C ALA A 127 -17.91 2.29 -7.90
N PHE A 128 -18.43 2.66 -6.72
CA PHE A 128 -17.82 2.41 -5.43
C PHE A 128 -18.79 1.70 -4.49
N ALA A 129 -18.23 0.87 -3.62
CA ALA A 129 -18.95 0.30 -2.49
C ALA A 129 -17.98 0.07 -1.32
N ILE A 130 -18.48 0.14 -0.08
CA ILE A 130 -17.66 -0.07 1.11
C ILE A 130 -17.85 -1.52 1.61
N PRO A 131 -16.76 -2.28 1.82
CA PRO A 131 -16.85 -3.64 2.32
C PRO A 131 -17.34 -3.68 3.78
N PRO A 132 -18.05 -4.76 4.17
CA PRO A 132 -18.39 -5.02 5.57
C PRO A 132 -17.13 -5.01 6.47
N VAL A 133 -17.26 -4.48 7.68
CA VAL A 133 -16.15 -4.23 8.62
C VAL A 133 -15.41 -5.52 8.96
N GLU A 134 -16.15 -6.62 9.11
CA GLU A 134 -15.64 -7.95 9.40
C GLU A 134 -14.65 -8.48 8.34
N ASN A 135 -14.69 -7.96 7.11
CA ASN A 135 -13.81 -8.37 6.03
C ASN A 135 -12.53 -7.53 5.94
N TRP A 136 -12.40 -6.41 6.65
CA TRP A 136 -11.25 -5.49 6.50
C TRP A 136 -9.91 -6.15 6.82
N GLY A 137 -9.88 -7.05 7.82
CA GLY A 137 -8.67 -7.78 8.20
C GLY A 137 -8.11 -8.66 7.07
N LEU A 138 -8.98 -9.14 6.17
CA LEU A 138 -8.56 -9.99 5.05
C LEU A 138 -7.75 -9.21 4.01
N MET A 139 -8.12 -7.95 3.76
CA MET A 139 -7.42 -7.07 2.81
C MET A 139 -5.99 -6.73 3.28
N ILE A 140 -5.75 -6.68 4.59
CA ILE A 140 -4.44 -6.36 5.16
C ILE A 140 -3.35 -7.30 4.63
N TYR A 141 -3.65 -8.60 4.50
CA TYR A 141 -2.70 -9.57 3.95
C TYR A 141 -2.44 -9.36 2.46
N THR A 142 -3.48 -9.04 1.69
CA THR A 142 -3.34 -8.75 0.25
C THR A 142 -2.50 -7.49 0.02
N LEU A 143 -2.71 -6.43 0.81
CA LEU A 143 -1.90 -5.22 0.75
C LEU A 143 -0.45 -5.45 1.19
N ARG A 144 -0.20 -6.35 2.16
CA ARG A 144 1.17 -6.75 2.52
C ARG A 144 1.88 -7.50 1.40
N VAL A 145 1.18 -8.35 0.65
CA VAL A 145 1.72 -8.98 -0.56
C VAL A 145 2.09 -7.92 -1.59
N LEU A 146 1.23 -6.94 -1.81
CA LEU A 146 1.55 -5.83 -2.72
C LEU A 146 2.79 -5.07 -2.26
N GLN A 147 2.82 -4.66 -0.99
CA GLN A 147 3.90 -3.89 -0.40
C GLN A 147 5.25 -4.61 -0.45
N ARG A 148 5.27 -5.92 -0.17
CA ARG A 148 6.51 -6.66 0.08
C ARG A 148 7.02 -7.45 -1.11
N GLU A 149 6.13 -7.91 -1.98
CA GLU A 149 6.49 -8.87 -3.03
C GLU A 149 6.26 -8.32 -4.44
N ILE A 150 5.16 -7.58 -4.66
CA ILE A 150 4.77 -7.14 -6.01
C ILE A 150 5.35 -5.75 -6.33
N VAL A 151 5.04 -4.72 -5.55
CA VAL A 151 5.49 -3.33 -5.80
C VAL A 151 7.01 -3.22 -5.91
N PRO A 152 7.84 -3.90 -5.09
CA PRO A 152 9.30 -3.86 -5.24
C PRO A 152 9.82 -4.41 -6.59
N ARG A 153 9.03 -5.26 -7.27
CA ARG A 153 9.42 -5.93 -8.52
C ARG A 153 8.88 -5.24 -9.76
N ILE A 154 7.69 -4.64 -9.69
CA ILE A 154 7.02 -4.03 -10.86
C ILE A 154 6.75 -2.53 -10.72
N GLY A 155 7.06 -1.93 -9.57
CA GLY A 155 6.77 -0.53 -9.26
C GLY A 155 5.35 -0.32 -8.73
N PRO A 156 4.96 0.97 -8.55
CA PRO A 156 3.62 1.33 -8.12
C PRO A 156 2.52 0.77 -9.02
N VAL A 157 1.35 0.55 -8.43
CA VAL A 157 0.20 -0.05 -9.09
C VAL A 157 -1.06 0.76 -8.84
N THR A 158 -2.08 0.55 -9.66
CA THR A 158 -3.42 1.13 -9.53
C THR A 158 -4.43 0.01 -9.37
N VAL A 159 -5.25 0.06 -8.32
CA VAL A 159 -6.34 -0.90 -8.12
C VAL A 159 -7.53 -0.46 -8.95
N VAL A 160 -7.98 -1.31 -9.88
CA VAL A 160 -9.15 -1.04 -10.72
C VAL A 160 -10.39 -1.80 -10.24
N SER A 161 -10.22 -2.78 -9.35
CA SER A 161 -11.31 -3.45 -8.64
C SER A 161 -10.86 -3.97 -7.29
N GLY A 162 -11.62 -3.67 -6.23
CA GLY A 162 -11.43 -4.16 -4.88
C GLY A 162 -12.62 -4.99 -4.40
N TRP A 163 -13.37 -4.52 -3.40
CA TRP A 163 -14.58 -5.21 -2.98
C TRP A 163 -15.69 -5.12 -4.03
N ARG A 164 -16.47 -6.19 -4.19
CA ARG A 164 -17.69 -6.19 -5.01
C ARG A 164 -18.87 -6.56 -4.14
N THR A 165 -19.97 -5.83 -4.31
CA THR A 165 -21.27 -6.29 -3.82
C THR A 165 -21.69 -7.57 -4.54
N THR A 166 -22.61 -8.33 -3.95
CA THR A 166 -23.16 -9.53 -4.59
C THR A 166 -23.83 -9.21 -5.92
N SER A 167 -24.58 -8.09 -6.00
CA SER A 167 -25.23 -7.63 -7.23
C SER A 167 -24.19 -7.38 -8.33
N TYR A 168 -23.20 -6.53 -8.04
CA TYR A 168 -22.13 -6.22 -8.97
C TYR A 168 -21.40 -7.48 -9.45
N ASN A 169 -20.97 -8.33 -8.52
CA ASN A 169 -20.22 -9.54 -8.86
C ASN A 169 -21.05 -10.46 -9.76
N SER A 170 -22.35 -10.60 -9.52
CA SER A 170 -23.24 -11.41 -10.37
C SER A 170 -23.38 -10.82 -11.77
N LYS A 171 -23.65 -9.51 -11.89
CA LYS A 171 -23.81 -8.83 -13.19
C LYS A 171 -22.51 -8.83 -14.01
N ALA A 172 -21.36 -8.72 -13.34
CA ALA A 172 -20.04 -8.82 -13.95
C ALA A 172 -19.65 -10.26 -14.35
N GLY A 173 -20.53 -11.25 -14.17
CA GLY A 173 -20.24 -12.67 -14.45
C GLY A 173 -19.22 -13.30 -13.49
N GLY A 174 -19.03 -12.72 -12.31
CA GLY A 174 -18.15 -13.23 -11.26
C GLY A 174 -18.68 -14.51 -10.62
N SER A 175 -17.76 -15.39 -10.21
CA SER A 175 -18.15 -16.65 -9.57
C SER A 175 -18.72 -16.44 -8.15
N LYS A 176 -19.53 -17.38 -7.66
CA LYS A 176 -20.02 -17.40 -6.27
C LYS A 176 -18.89 -17.46 -5.24
N GLY A 177 -17.75 -18.05 -5.63
CA GLY A 177 -16.54 -18.14 -4.80
C GLY A 177 -15.55 -16.99 -4.99
N SER A 178 -15.98 -15.89 -5.61
CA SER A 178 -15.12 -14.74 -5.92
C SER A 178 -14.48 -14.15 -4.66
N LYS A 179 -13.17 -13.86 -4.75
CA LYS A 179 -12.40 -13.28 -3.64
C LYS A 179 -12.71 -11.79 -3.43
N HIS A 180 -13.27 -11.13 -4.45
CA HIS A 180 -13.76 -9.76 -4.34
C HIS A 180 -14.94 -9.64 -3.37
N LEU A 181 -15.80 -10.67 -3.25
CA LEU A 181 -16.94 -10.67 -2.32
C LEU A 181 -16.51 -10.62 -0.85
N ARG A 182 -15.30 -11.12 -0.55
CA ARG A 182 -14.75 -11.17 0.81
C ARG A 182 -13.69 -10.10 1.09
N PHE A 183 -13.54 -9.12 0.19
CA PHE A 183 -12.54 -8.05 0.32
C PHE A 183 -11.12 -8.58 0.53
N CYS A 184 -10.75 -9.61 -0.21
CA CYS A 184 -9.41 -10.20 -0.16
C CYS A 184 -8.81 -10.43 -1.54
N GLY A 185 -9.48 -9.98 -2.60
CA GLY A 185 -9.00 -9.99 -3.97
C GLY A 185 -8.97 -8.58 -4.54
N LEU A 186 -7.96 -8.30 -5.35
CA LEU A 186 -7.76 -7.04 -6.06
C LEU A 186 -7.48 -7.33 -7.54
N ASP A 187 -8.09 -6.56 -8.44
CA ASP A 187 -7.65 -6.47 -9.83
C ASP A 187 -6.84 -5.18 -10.00
N ILE A 188 -5.66 -5.33 -10.59
CA ILE A 188 -4.59 -4.35 -10.50
C ILE A 188 -3.95 -4.14 -11.87
N VAL A 189 -3.57 -2.90 -12.14
CA VAL A 189 -2.78 -2.51 -13.31
C VAL A 189 -1.49 -1.84 -12.84
N PRO A 190 -0.30 -2.26 -13.31
CA PRO A 190 0.94 -1.54 -13.00
C PRO A 190 0.89 -0.11 -13.52
N GLN A 191 1.47 0.87 -12.83
CA GLN A 191 1.54 2.25 -13.35
C GLN A 191 2.59 2.38 -14.46
N LYS A 192 3.69 1.62 -14.34
CA LYS A 192 4.66 1.47 -15.43
C LYS A 192 4.02 0.72 -16.60
N LYS A 193 4.32 1.15 -17.82
CA LYS A 193 3.93 0.40 -19.02
C LYS A 193 4.71 -0.91 -19.09
N PHE A 194 3.98 -2.02 -19.16
CA PHE A 194 4.52 -3.36 -19.39
C PHE A 194 3.88 -3.95 -20.64
N SER A 195 4.62 -4.77 -21.38
CA SER A 195 3.98 -5.80 -22.21
C SER A 195 3.59 -6.99 -21.33
N ARG A 196 2.66 -7.83 -21.81
CA ARG A 196 2.28 -9.04 -21.11
C ARG A 196 3.47 -9.99 -20.93
N GLU A 197 4.29 -10.10 -21.96
CA GLU A 197 5.49 -10.95 -22.03
C GLU A 197 6.54 -10.53 -21.00
N GLN A 198 6.57 -9.25 -20.63
CA GLN A 198 7.43 -8.73 -19.57
C GLN A 198 6.84 -8.96 -18.17
N LEU A 199 5.52 -8.76 -18.01
CA LEU A 199 4.87 -8.80 -16.69
C LEU A 199 4.67 -10.23 -16.17
N VAL A 200 4.20 -11.14 -17.03
CA VAL A 200 3.85 -12.52 -16.63
C VAL A 200 5.02 -13.26 -16.00
N PRO A 201 6.25 -13.25 -16.57
CA PRO A 201 7.38 -13.94 -15.96
C PRO A 201 7.71 -13.44 -14.54
N VAL A 202 7.63 -12.12 -14.31
CA VAL A 202 7.90 -11.52 -13.00
C VAL A 202 6.86 -11.93 -11.97
N LEU A 203 5.57 -11.84 -12.33
CA LEU A 203 4.49 -12.27 -11.45
C LEU A 203 4.62 -13.78 -11.14
N ARG A 204 4.91 -14.61 -12.15
CA ARG A 204 5.03 -16.06 -11.99
C ARG A 204 6.17 -16.42 -11.04
N ASP A 205 7.29 -15.71 -11.16
CA ASP A 205 8.43 -15.83 -10.26
C ASP A 205 8.05 -15.48 -8.81
N ILE A 206 7.31 -14.39 -8.59
CA ILE A 206 6.79 -14.02 -7.26
C ILE A 206 5.91 -15.15 -6.72
N HIS A 207 4.93 -15.61 -7.50
CA HIS A 207 4.02 -16.67 -7.06
C HIS A 207 4.74 -17.98 -6.75
N LYS A 208 5.71 -18.38 -7.58
CA LYS A 208 6.52 -19.59 -7.37
C LYS A 208 7.24 -19.58 -6.00
N HIS A 209 7.81 -18.45 -5.62
CA HIS A 209 8.61 -18.35 -4.40
C HIS A 209 7.81 -17.97 -3.15
N LYS A 210 6.73 -17.19 -3.32
CA LYS A 210 6.00 -16.53 -2.23
C LYS A 210 4.54 -16.98 -2.12
N GLY A 211 4.02 -17.67 -3.13
CA GLY A 211 2.60 -17.99 -3.22
C GLY A 211 2.10 -18.83 -2.05
N LYS A 212 2.80 -19.91 -1.72
CA LYS A 212 2.45 -20.76 -0.56
C LYS A 212 2.52 -19.99 0.76
N GLN A 213 3.58 -19.20 0.95
CA GLN A 213 3.80 -18.42 2.18
C GLN A 213 2.65 -17.46 2.46
N TRP A 214 2.13 -16.80 1.41
CA TRP A 214 1.07 -15.80 1.53
C TRP A 214 -0.35 -16.34 1.32
N ASN A 215 -0.51 -17.65 1.13
CA ASN A 215 -1.77 -18.24 0.69
C ASN A 215 -2.33 -17.52 -0.57
N MET A 216 -1.42 -17.19 -1.49
CA MET A 216 -1.64 -16.28 -2.60
C MET A 216 -2.39 -16.98 -3.74
N GLY A 217 -3.46 -16.36 -4.22
CA GLY A 217 -3.96 -16.58 -5.56
C GLY A 217 -3.44 -15.47 -6.48
N LEU A 218 -2.99 -15.85 -7.67
CA LEU A 218 -2.58 -14.91 -8.71
C LEU A 218 -3.18 -15.36 -10.04
N GLY A 219 -3.68 -14.41 -10.82
CA GLY A 219 -4.18 -14.66 -12.18
C GLY A 219 -3.94 -13.45 -13.07
N ILE A 220 -3.93 -13.63 -14.39
CA ILE A 220 -3.75 -12.52 -15.32
C ILE A 220 -4.83 -12.52 -16.40
N TYR A 221 -5.39 -11.34 -16.71
CA TYR A 221 -6.37 -11.15 -17.79
C TYR A 221 -5.66 -11.03 -19.14
N LYS A 222 -6.36 -10.78 -20.25
CA LYS A 222 -5.75 -10.77 -21.60
C LYS A 222 -4.59 -9.77 -21.77
N GLY A 223 -4.60 -8.64 -21.05
CA GLY A 223 -3.55 -7.62 -21.11
C GLY A 223 -2.60 -7.66 -19.91
N ILE A 224 -2.41 -6.51 -19.28
CA ILE A 224 -1.56 -6.32 -18.08
C ILE A 224 -2.34 -6.23 -16.78
N ARG A 225 -3.68 -6.19 -16.83
CA ARG A 225 -4.49 -6.33 -15.61
C ARG A 225 -4.30 -7.73 -15.05
N PHE A 226 -4.01 -7.82 -13.76
CA PHE A 226 -3.87 -9.08 -13.05
C PHE A 226 -4.65 -9.06 -11.73
N HIS A 227 -5.01 -10.25 -11.27
CA HIS A 227 -5.68 -10.50 -10.01
C HIS A 227 -4.67 -10.97 -8.97
N VAL A 228 -4.82 -10.50 -7.73
CA VAL A 228 -4.11 -11.02 -6.57
C VAL A 228 -5.07 -11.15 -5.39
N ASP A 229 -4.97 -12.26 -4.67
CA ASP A 229 -5.71 -12.50 -3.43
C ASP A 229 -4.84 -13.26 -2.41
N THR A 230 -5.19 -13.18 -1.13
CA THR A 230 -4.48 -13.92 -0.04
C THR A 230 -5.39 -14.84 0.75
N CYS A 231 -6.46 -15.30 0.11
CA CYS A 231 -7.55 -15.96 0.81
C CYS A 231 -7.93 -17.29 0.13
N GLY A 232 -6.97 -17.84 -0.61
CA GLY A 232 -6.93 -19.20 -1.13
C GLY A 232 -5.76 -19.39 -2.09
N TYR A 233 -4.77 -20.16 -1.68
CA TYR A 233 -3.64 -20.54 -2.53
C TYR A 233 -4.13 -21.34 -3.74
N ARG A 234 -3.70 -20.92 -4.93
CA ARG A 234 -3.98 -21.62 -6.20
C ARG A 234 -2.68 -21.74 -6.97
N ARG A 235 -2.40 -22.91 -7.54
CA ARG A 235 -1.26 -23.04 -8.46
C ARG A 235 -1.51 -22.14 -9.67
N TRP A 236 -0.46 -21.44 -10.08
CA TRP A 236 -0.47 -20.52 -11.21
C TRP A 236 0.78 -20.76 -12.06
#